data_AF-A0A3B9WP59-F1
#
_entry.id   AF-A0A3B9WP59-F1
#
_cell.length_a   1.000
_cell.length_b   1.000
_cell.length_c   1.000
_cell.angle_alpha   90.00
_cell.angle_beta   90.00
_cell.angle_gamma   90.00
#
_symmetry.space_group_name_H-M   'P 1'
#
loop_
_entity.id
_entity.type
_entity.pdbx_description
1 polymer ?
#
loop_
_entity_poly.entity_id
_entity_poly.type
_entity_poly.pdbx_seq_one_letter_code
_entity_poly.pdbx_strand_id
1 'polypeptide(L)'
;SPRHGDFSVPHSLDGLTLMTYTPAHVRMPESSVINIKNCSFRITANIEVAQSGPHGVIVCQGGNMAGWSLYLDEQSRPTFHYNWFGHEHTSVTSSAPLDTGTHQIVVAFAYDGGFGSGGDVTIFVNNDIDNKNVGSARIDKTVPLVYSMSGETFDVGVDTGSPVGPYPHGFDCTAKIHSVVVERLDEPPAEIKQKMREGEFRASLSTQ
;
A
#
# COMPACT_ATOMS: atom_id res chain seq x y z
N SER A 1 -11.27 14.54 21.32
CA SER A 1 -10.93 15.85 21.90
C SER A 1 -10.36 16.72 20.79
N PRO A 2 -11.04 17.77 20.32
CA PRO A 2 -10.59 18.53 19.15
C PRO A 2 -9.58 19.56 19.62
N ARG A 3 -8.31 19.18 19.73
CA ARG A 3 -7.22 20.16 19.85
C ARG A 3 -6.71 20.44 18.45
N HIS A 4 -7.06 21.60 17.92
CA HIS A 4 -6.60 22.10 16.62
C HIS A 4 -5.56 23.20 16.86
N GLY A 5 -4.69 23.47 15.88
CA GLY A 5 -3.61 24.46 15.99
C GLY A 5 -2.46 24.00 16.89
N ASP A 6 -1.79 24.94 17.56
CA ASP A 6 -0.58 24.71 18.39
C ASP A 6 -0.75 23.70 19.55
N PHE A 7 -1.98 23.23 19.80
CA PHE A 7 -2.32 22.23 20.82
C PHE A 7 -2.62 20.84 20.25
N SER A 8 -2.53 20.65 18.93
CA SER A 8 -2.67 19.32 18.33
C SER A 8 -1.62 18.40 18.91
N VAL A 9 -2.03 17.19 19.29
CA VAL A 9 -1.06 16.16 19.68
C VAL A 9 -0.16 15.88 18.47
N PRO A 10 1.18 15.94 18.62
CA PRO A 10 2.09 15.59 17.53
C PRO A 10 1.78 14.18 17.05
N HIS A 11 1.68 13.99 15.74
CA HIS A 11 1.54 12.65 15.20
C HIS A 11 2.93 12.04 15.09
N SER A 12 3.09 10.77 15.50
CA SER A 12 4.40 10.10 15.59
C SER A 12 5.15 9.99 14.27
N LEU A 13 4.45 10.20 13.15
CA LEU A 13 4.98 10.13 11.78
C LEU A 13 5.03 11.50 11.08
N ASP A 14 4.73 12.60 11.79
CA ASP A 14 4.82 13.94 11.20
C ASP A 14 6.25 14.23 10.73
N GLY A 15 6.36 14.73 9.49
CA GLY A 15 7.64 15.03 8.84
C GLY A 15 8.37 13.83 8.25
N LEU A 16 7.92 12.59 8.50
CA LEU A 16 8.45 11.41 7.83
C LEU A 16 7.78 11.21 6.47
N THR A 17 8.60 11.02 5.44
CA THR A 17 8.16 10.67 4.08
C THR A 17 8.45 9.22 3.72
N LEU A 18 9.28 8.52 4.51
CA LEU A 18 9.74 7.16 4.22
C LEU A 18 9.87 6.35 5.49
N MET A 19 9.50 5.07 5.43
CA MET A 19 9.72 4.11 6.50
C MET A 19 10.01 2.72 5.94
N THR A 20 10.88 1.98 6.64
CA THR A 20 11.17 0.57 6.35
C THR A 20 10.43 -0.32 7.33
N TYR A 21 9.66 -1.26 6.79
CA TYR A 21 8.94 -2.31 7.48
C TYR A 21 9.57 -3.67 7.18
N THR A 22 9.29 -4.64 8.03
CA THR A 22 9.80 -6.02 7.97
C THR A 22 8.70 -6.97 8.42
N PRO A 23 8.84 -8.30 8.30
CA PRO A 23 7.85 -9.25 8.83
C PRO A 23 7.56 -9.15 10.34
N ALA A 24 8.31 -8.34 11.10
CA ALA A 24 7.96 -8.02 12.48
C ALA A 24 6.80 -7.01 12.61
N HIS A 25 6.39 -6.39 11.49
CA HIS A 25 5.37 -5.34 11.42
C HIS A 25 4.07 -5.94 10.88
N VAL A 26 3.27 -6.50 11.79
CA VAL A 26 2.00 -7.17 11.51
C VAL A 26 0.94 -6.59 12.45
N ARG A 27 -0.30 -6.47 11.97
CA ARG A 27 -1.43 -5.84 12.67
C ARG A 27 -1.19 -4.40 13.10
N MET A 28 -0.43 -3.64 12.30
CA MET A 28 -0.19 -2.23 12.60
C MET A 28 -1.46 -1.42 12.31
N PRO A 29 -1.89 -0.52 13.21
CA PRO A 29 -2.98 0.39 12.91
C PRO A 29 -2.54 1.37 11.80
N GLU A 30 -3.49 1.78 10.96
CA GLU A 30 -3.24 2.69 9.83
C GLU A 30 -2.54 4.00 10.23
N SER A 31 -2.79 4.51 11.44
CA SER A 31 -2.11 5.69 12.00
C SER A 31 -0.62 5.48 12.31
N SER A 32 -0.13 4.24 12.35
CA SER A 32 1.29 3.93 12.59
C SER A 32 2.07 3.64 11.30
N VAL A 33 1.48 3.96 10.15
CA VAL A 33 2.08 3.73 8.82
C VAL A 33 2.22 5.05 8.07
N ILE A 34 3.25 5.17 7.24
CA ILE A 34 3.43 6.34 6.36
C ILE A 34 2.17 6.53 5.52
N ASN A 35 1.57 7.72 5.63
CA ASN A 35 0.37 8.06 4.89
C ASN A 35 0.73 8.37 3.43
N ILE A 36 0.28 7.50 2.53
CA ILE A 36 0.46 7.58 1.07
C ILE A 36 -0.82 7.98 0.32
N LYS A 37 -1.82 8.56 0.99
CA LYS A 37 -3.07 9.02 0.37
C LYS A 37 -2.92 10.42 -0.23
N ASN A 38 -3.56 10.64 -1.39
CA ASN A 38 -3.57 11.91 -2.12
C ASN A 38 -2.16 12.44 -2.50
N CYS A 39 -1.24 11.54 -2.78
CA CYS A 39 0.14 11.85 -3.16
C CYS A 39 0.70 10.75 -4.07
N SER A 40 1.78 11.06 -4.77
CA SER A 40 2.59 10.02 -5.43
C SER A 40 3.33 9.21 -4.38
N PHE A 41 3.48 7.91 -4.61
CA PHE A 41 4.15 7.02 -3.65
C PHE A 41 4.97 5.94 -4.34
N ARG A 42 5.88 5.36 -3.56
CA ARG A 42 6.69 4.22 -3.95
C ARG A 42 6.70 3.16 -2.85
N ILE A 43 6.51 1.90 -3.24
CA ILE A 43 6.66 0.74 -2.37
C ILE A 43 7.79 -0.11 -2.94
N THR A 44 8.83 -0.37 -2.14
CA THR A 44 9.98 -1.18 -2.56
C THR A 44 10.14 -2.38 -1.64
N ALA A 45 9.91 -3.58 -2.15
CA ALA A 45 10.09 -4.82 -1.42
C ALA A 45 11.38 -5.52 -1.85
N ASN A 46 12.24 -5.85 -0.88
CA ASN A 46 13.41 -6.70 -1.09
C ASN A 46 13.09 -8.09 -0.52
N ILE A 47 13.07 -9.10 -1.39
CA ILE A 47 12.70 -10.47 -1.04
C ILE A 47 13.73 -11.47 -1.56
N GLU A 48 13.68 -12.69 -1.04
CA GLU A 48 14.50 -13.81 -1.45
C GLU A 48 13.61 -15.05 -1.66
N VAL A 49 13.66 -15.59 -2.86
CA VAL A 49 12.93 -16.78 -3.31
C VAL A 49 13.87 -17.96 -3.22
N ALA A 50 13.68 -18.81 -2.20
CA ALA A 50 14.53 -19.97 -1.96
C ALA A 50 14.22 -21.15 -2.90
N GLN A 51 12.96 -21.29 -3.33
CA GLN A 51 12.47 -22.37 -4.19
C GLN A 51 11.43 -21.82 -5.18
N SER A 52 11.28 -22.49 -6.32
CA SER A 52 10.27 -22.12 -7.32
C SER A 52 8.85 -22.20 -6.75
N GLY A 53 7.95 -21.37 -7.27
CA GLY A 53 6.55 -21.33 -6.81
C GLY A 53 6.30 -20.44 -5.58
N PRO A 54 7.05 -19.34 -5.33
CA PRO A 54 6.72 -18.47 -4.20
C PRO A 54 5.34 -17.84 -4.42
N HIS A 55 4.61 -17.62 -3.33
CA HIS A 55 3.27 -17.05 -3.31
C HIS A 55 3.04 -16.37 -1.95
N GLY A 56 2.01 -15.54 -1.85
CA GLY A 56 1.59 -14.92 -0.60
C GLY A 56 1.79 -13.40 -0.57
N VAL A 57 1.25 -12.78 0.49
CA VAL A 57 1.21 -11.33 0.65
C VAL A 57 2.56 -10.79 1.12
N ILE A 58 3.18 -9.91 0.31
CA ILE A 58 4.42 -9.24 0.69
C ILE A 58 4.10 -8.12 1.68
N VAL A 59 3.12 -7.28 1.35
CA VAL A 59 2.63 -6.20 2.21
C VAL A 59 1.20 -5.83 1.82
N CYS A 60 0.36 -5.51 2.79
CA CYS A 60 -0.96 -4.96 2.55
C CYS A 60 -1.31 -3.84 3.53
N GLN A 61 -2.30 -3.03 3.15
CA GLN A 61 -2.98 -2.11 4.05
C GLN A 61 -4.46 -2.04 3.71
N GLY A 62 -5.31 -2.19 4.72
CA GLY A 62 -6.76 -2.18 4.57
C GLY A 62 -7.33 -3.59 4.44
N GLY A 63 -8.48 -3.73 3.78
CA GLY A 63 -9.12 -5.02 3.58
C GLY A 63 -10.08 -5.06 2.39
N ASN A 64 -11.04 -5.98 2.41
CA ASN A 64 -12.02 -6.17 1.34
C ASN A 64 -12.91 -4.95 1.08
N MET A 65 -13.01 -4.03 2.05
CA MET A 65 -13.77 -2.79 1.94
C MET A 65 -12.98 -1.64 1.33
N ALA A 66 -11.65 -1.62 1.41
CA ALA A 66 -10.78 -0.57 0.87
C ALA A 66 -9.32 -0.92 1.19
N GLY A 67 -8.39 -0.66 0.27
CA GLY A 67 -6.98 -0.89 0.56
C GLY A 67 -6.11 -1.08 -0.65
N TRP A 68 -4.88 -1.49 -0.40
CA TRP A 68 -3.94 -1.94 -1.41
C TRP A 68 -3.08 -3.10 -0.90
N SER A 69 -2.58 -3.91 -1.81
CA SER A 69 -1.67 -5.02 -1.48
C SER A 69 -0.66 -5.28 -2.58
N LEU A 70 0.55 -5.64 -2.18
CA LEU A 70 1.58 -6.21 -3.03
C LEU A 70 1.77 -7.66 -2.60
N TYR A 71 1.61 -8.59 -3.53
CA TYR A 71 1.69 -10.03 -3.27
C TYR A 71 2.29 -10.79 -4.44
N LEU A 72 2.69 -12.04 -4.19
CA LEU A 72 3.03 -13.01 -5.22
C LEU A 72 1.80 -13.88 -5.45
N ASP A 73 1.27 -13.89 -6.68
CA ASP A 73 0.11 -14.71 -7.03
C ASP A 73 0.44 -16.22 -7.03
N GLU A 74 -0.56 -17.06 -7.22
CA GLU A 74 -0.42 -18.52 -7.34
C GLU A 74 0.52 -18.97 -8.49
N GLN A 75 0.78 -18.08 -9.46
CA GLN A 75 1.74 -18.30 -10.54
C GLN A 75 3.09 -17.62 -10.26
N SER A 76 3.34 -17.19 -9.02
CA SER A 76 4.58 -16.53 -8.59
C SER A 76 4.88 -15.19 -9.25
N ARG A 77 3.85 -14.51 -9.76
CA ARG A 77 4.00 -13.19 -10.38
C ARG A 77 3.75 -12.10 -9.34
N PRO A 78 4.67 -11.12 -9.21
CA PRO A 78 4.42 -9.91 -8.45
C PRO A 78 3.16 -9.22 -8.94
N THR A 79 2.22 -9.00 -8.03
CA THR A 79 0.94 -8.36 -8.31
C THR A 79 0.68 -7.26 -7.30
N PHE A 80 0.43 -6.05 -7.79
CA PHE A 80 -0.12 -4.97 -7.00
C PHE A 80 -1.63 -4.89 -7.23
N HIS A 81 -2.39 -4.83 -6.15
CA HIS A 81 -3.83 -4.66 -6.19
C HIS A 81 -4.25 -3.40 -5.45
N TYR A 82 -5.19 -2.67 -6.01
CA TYR A 82 -5.84 -1.53 -5.41
C TYR A 82 -7.35 -1.76 -5.35
N ASN A 83 -7.91 -1.68 -4.16
CA ASN A 83 -9.32 -1.84 -3.87
C ASN A 83 -9.93 -0.49 -3.48
N TRP A 84 -10.71 0.09 -4.40
CA TRP A 84 -11.47 1.30 -4.14
C TRP A 84 -12.88 0.95 -3.65
N PHE A 85 -13.04 1.00 -2.33
CA PHE A 85 -14.32 0.82 -1.63
C PHE A 85 -15.07 -0.50 -1.90
N GLY A 86 -14.38 -1.56 -2.34
CA GLY A 86 -15.01 -2.81 -2.79
C GLY A 86 -15.84 -2.68 -4.07
N HIS A 87 -15.81 -1.50 -4.71
CA HIS A 87 -16.58 -1.20 -5.91
C HIS A 87 -15.74 -1.34 -7.18
N GLU A 88 -14.52 -0.81 -7.14
CA GLU A 88 -13.60 -0.80 -8.26
C GLU A 88 -12.27 -1.43 -7.82
N HIS A 89 -11.81 -2.41 -8.59
CA HIS A 89 -10.60 -3.16 -8.30
C HIS A 89 -9.64 -3.04 -9.48
N THR A 90 -8.40 -2.66 -9.20
CA THR A 90 -7.34 -2.58 -10.21
C THR A 90 -6.19 -3.49 -9.80
N SER A 91 -5.80 -4.42 -10.67
CA SER A 91 -4.61 -5.25 -10.48
C SER A 91 -3.59 -4.97 -11.57
N VAL A 92 -2.32 -4.87 -11.18
CA VAL A 92 -1.17 -4.88 -12.06
C VAL A 92 -0.36 -6.11 -11.73
N THR A 93 -0.18 -7.00 -12.69
CA THR A 93 0.59 -8.24 -12.51
C THR A 93 1.77 -8.23 -13.46
N SER A 94 2.95 -8.58 -12.95
CA SER A 94 4.15 -8.83 -13.75
C SER A 94 3.84 -9.85 -14.86
N SER A 95 4.36 -9.63 -16.07
CA SER A 95 4.19 -10.60 -17.17
C SER A 95 4.87 -11.95 -16.92
N ALA A 96 5.86 -11.99 -16.03
CA ALA A 96 6.66 -13.18 -15.74
C ALA A 96 6.69 -13.50 -14.24
N PRO A 97 6.77 -14.80 -13.88
CA PRO A 97 6.99 -15.24 -12.51
C PRO A 97 8.39 -14.86 -12.02
N LEU A 98 8.59 -14.85 -10.71
CA LEU A 98 9.94 -14.75 -10.14
C LEU A 98 10.64 -16.11 -10.17
N ASP A 99 11.90 -16.08 -10.58
CA ASP A 99 12.81 -17.20 -10.45
C ASP A 99 13.36 -17.30 -9.01
N THR A 100 14.23 -18.28 -8.75
CA THR A 100 14.95 -18.36 -7.49
C THR A 100 16.01 -17.27 -7.39
N GLY A 101 16.21 -16.72 -6.19
CA GLY A 101 17.21 -15.69 -5.92
C GLY A 101 16.65 -14.47 -5.20
N THR A 102 17.45 -13.41 -5.14
CA THR A 102 17.06 -12.14 -4.53
C THR A 102 16.37 -11.26 -5.56
N HIS A 103 15.23 -10.70 -5.16
CA HIS A 103 14.46 -9.79 -6.00
C HIS A 103 14.15 -8.48 -5.30
N GLN A 104 14.18 -7.39 -6.08
CA GLN A 104 13.63 -6.10 -5.67
C GLN A 104 12.38 -5.82 -6.50
N ILE A 105 11.23 -5.66 -5.85
CA ILE A 105 9.97 -5.32 -6.51
C ILE A 105 9.62 -3.89 -6.14
N VAL A 106 9.40 -3.05 -7.14
CA VAL A 106 9.04 -1.63 -6.95
C VAL A 106 7.67 -1.37 -7.54
N VAL A 107 6.76 -0.83 -6.74
CA VAL A 107 5.52 -0.23 -7.19
C VAL A 107 5.69 1.28 -7.15
N ALA A 108 5.46 1.95 -8.27
CA ALA A 108 5.44 3.41 -8.35
C ALA A 108 4.05 3.87 -8.77
N PHE A 109 3.48 4.81 -8.02
CA PHE A 109 2.21 5.44 -8.33
C PHE A 109 2.41 6.93 -8.58
N ALA A 110 2.13 7.36 -9.81
CA ALA A 110 2.16 8.76 -10.23
C ALA A 110 0.76 9.35 -10.08
N TYR A 111 0.57 10.17 -9.05
CA TYR A 111 -0.72 10.73 -8.70
C TYR A 111 -1.08 11.93 -9.58
N ASP A 112 -2.35 12.02 -10.04
CA ASP A 112 -2.77 13.14 -10.90
C ASP A 112 -2.95 14.47 -10.14
N GLY A 113 -3.01 14.42 -8.81
CA GLY A 113 -3.36 15.57 -7.98
C GLY A 113 -4.87 15.73 -7.75
N GLY A 114 -5.23 16.22 -6.57
CA GLY A 114 -6.62 16.46 -6.15
C GLY A 114 -6.98 15.73 -4.85
N PHE A 115 -8.27 15.52 -4.60
CA PHE A 115 -8.77 14.79 -3.43
C PHE A 115 -9.42 13.50 -3.91
N GLY A 116 -8.79 12.35 -3.62
CA GLY A 116 -9.24 11.03 -4.07
C GLY A 116 -9.07 10.78 -5.57
N SER A 117 -8.31 11.64 -6.27
CA SER A 117 -8.02 11.46 -7.70
C SER A 117 -7.30 10.14 -7.99
N GLY A 118 -7.19 9.81 -9.28
CA GLY A 118 -6.47 8.66 -9.77
C GLY A 118 -4.98 8.89 -9.97
N GLY A 119 -4.38 7.99 -10.73
CA GLY A 119 -3.00 8.04 -11.13
C GLY A 119 -2.59 6.77 -11.90
N ASP A 120 -1.36 6.78 -12.39
CA ASP A 120 -0.79 5.65 -13.10
C ASP A 120 0.09 4.82 -12.16
N VAL A 121 -0.21 3.52 -12.07
CA VAL A 121 0.59 2.57 -11.29
C VAL A 121 1.47 1.73 -12.22
N THR A 122 2.73 1.57 -11.85
CA THR A 122 3.72 0.77 -12.59
C THR A 122 4.48 -0.15 -11.64
N ILE A 123 4.72 -1.39 -12.06
CA ILE A 123 5.56 -2.36 -11.34
C ILE A 123 6.88 -2.56 -12.08
N PHE A 124 7.96 -2.62 -11.32
CA PHE A 124 9.30 -2.96 -11.77
C PHE A 124 9.85 -4.12 -10.92
N VAL A 125 10.71 -4.94 -11.52
CA VAL A 125 11.41 -6.04 -10.84
C VAL A 125 12.91 -5.94 -11.15
N ASN A 126 13.74 -6.12 -10.13
CA ASN A 126 15.19 -6.29 -10.18
C ASN A 126 16.02 -5.14 -10.76
N ASN A 127 15.60 -3.88 -10.59
CA ASN A 127 16.33 -2.69 -11.08
C ASN A 127 17.05 -2.97 -12.40
N ASP A 128 16.30 -3.47 -13.39
CA ASP A 128 16.87 -3.64 -14.71
C ASP A 128 17.39 -2.28 -15.14
N ILE A 129 18.67 -2.24 -15.47
CA ILE A 129 19.44 -1.11 -16.01
C ILE A 129 18.73 -0.43 -17.20
N ASP A 130 17.65 -1.04 -17.72
CA ASP A 130 16.81 -0.58 -18.83
C ASP A 130 15.41 -0.08 -18.45
N ASN A 131 15.04 0.01 -17.17
CA ASN A 131 13.78 0.65 -16.74
C ASN A 131 12.50 0.05 -17.40
N LYS A 132 12.50 -1.26 -17.70
CA LYS A 132 11.34 -1.93 -18.30
C LYS A 132 10.31 -2.22 -17.22
N ASN A 133 9.17 -1.55 -17.30
CA ASN A 133 8.01 -1.94 -16.50
C ASN A 133 7.62 -3.39 -16.82
N VAL A 134 7.22 -4.14 -15.80
CA VAL A 134 6.70 -5.51 -15.95
C VAL A 134 5.17 -5.54 -15.94
N GLY A 135 4.55 -4.38 -15.66
CA GLY A 135 3.12 -4.15 -15.73
C GLY A 135 2.79 -2.70 -15.38
N SER A 136 1.68 -2.20 -15.92
CA SER A 136 1.13 -0.90 -15.60
C SER A 136 -0.39 -0.88 -15.73
N ALA A 137 -1.06 -0.07 -14.93
CA ALA A 137 -2.49 0.20 -15.10
C ALA A 137 -2.84 1.62 -14.66
N ARG A 138 -4.03 2.05 -15.09
CA ARG A 138 -4.68 3.26 -14.62
C ARG A 138 -5.52 2.94 -13.39
N ILE A 139 -5.37 3.72 -12.33
CA ILE A 139 -6.33 3.76 -11.21
C ILE A 139 -7.10 5.07 -11.36
N ASP A 140 -8.41 5.01 -11.56
CA ASP A 140 -9.21 6.22 -11.81
C ASP A 140 -9.51 7.01 -10.53
N LYS A 141 -9.59 6.32 -9.38
CA LYS A 141 -9.91 6.92 -8.09
C LYS A 141 -9.17 6.23 -6.96
N THR A 142 -8.80 7.01 -5.95
CA THR A 142 -8.14 6.52 -4.73
C THR A 142 -8.99 6.81 -3.51
N VAL A 143 -8.76 6.05 -2.44
CA VAL A 143 -9.39 6.27 -1.13
C VAL A 143 -8.71 7.47 -0.46
N PRO A 144 -9.41 8.59 -0.21
CA PRO A 144 -8.76 9.82 0.21
C PRO A 144 -8.52 9.92 1.73
N LEU A 145 -9.17 9.07 2.53
CA LEU A 145 -9.25 9.25 3.99
C LEU A 145 -8.78 8.03 4.78
N VAL A 146 -9.53 6.92 4.75
CA VAL A 146 -9.28 5.77 5.64
C VAL A 146 -9.47 4.47 4.88
N TYR A 147 -8.49 3.58 4.94
CA TYR A 147 -8.59 2.21 4.43
C TYR A 147 -9.23 1.28 5.49
N SER A 148 -8.88 1.48 6.76
CA SER A 148 -9.18 0.60 7.88
C SER A 148 -10.50 0.85 8.62
N MET A 149 -11.57 1.30 7.93
CA MET A 149 -12.84 1.65 8.58
C MET A 149 -13.47 0.48 9.38
N SER A 150 -13.21 -0.78 9.00
CA SER A 150 -13.69 -1.99 9.68
C SER A 150 -12.69 -2.59 10.68
N GLY A 151 -11.63 -1.88 11.05
CA GLY A 151 -10.59 -2.40 11.94
C GLY A 151 -9.50 -3.21 11.23
N GLU A 152 -9.32 -2.96 9.93
CA GLU A 152 -8.23 -3.55 9.13
C GLU A 152 -6.86 -2.96 9.49
N THR A 153 -5.79 -3.62 9.06
CA THR A 153 -4.44 -3.30 9.48
C THR A 153 -3.48 -3.14 8.31
N PHE A 154 -2.25 -2.74 8.63
CA PHE A 154 -1.09 -2.90 7.78
C PHE A 154 -0.30 -4.12 8.25
N ASP A 155 0.06 -4.97 7.31
CA ASP A 155 0.71 -6.23 7.57
C ASP A 155 1.80 -6.50 6.52
N VAL A 156 2.95 -7.02 6.97
CA VAL A 156 4.06 -7.47 6.10
C VAL A 156 4.19 -8.98 6.22
N GLY A 157 4.16 -9.68 5.08
CA GLY A 157 4.34 -11.14 5.01
C GLY A 157 3.06 -11.97 5.11
N VAL A 158 1.92 -11.36 5.44
CA VAL A 158 0.60 -12.02 5.51
C VAL A 158 -0.48 -10.94 5.48
N ASP A 159 -1.70 -11.28 5.08
CA ASP A 159 -2.89 -10.45 5.30
C ASP A 159 -3.70 -11.08 6.43
N THR A 160 -3.64 -10.47 7.63
CA THR A 160 -4.33 -10.99 8.82
C THR A 160 -5.78 -10.48 8.94
N GLY A 161 -6.17 -9.54 8.08
CA GLY A 161 -7.50 -8.97 8.03
C GLY A 161 -8.39 -9.67 7.00
N SER A 162 -9.31 -8.91 6.43
CA SER A 162 -10.08 -9.34 5.26
C SER A 162 -9.24 -9.14 4.00
N PRO A 163 -9.14 -10.12 3.07
CA PRO A 163 -8.31 -10.02 1.88
C PRO A 163 -8.54 -8.72 1.13
N VAL A 164 -7.48 -7.94 0.97
CA VAL A 164 -7.52 -6.72 0.15
C VAL A 164 -7.72 -7.05 -1.32
N GLY A 165 -7.05 -8.11 -1.78
CA GLY A 165 -7.03 -8.55 -3.18
C GLY A 165 -7.63 -9.94 -3.40
N PRO A 166 -7.62 -10.43 -4.66
CA PRO A 166 -8.20 -11.71 -5.04
C PRO A 166 -7.28 -12.89 -4.66
N TYR A 167 -7.01 -13.05 -3.37
CA TYR A 167 -6.24 -14.14 -2.77
C TYR A 167 -6.97 -14.67 -1.52
N PRO A 168 -6.68 -15.91 -1.06
CA PRO A 168 -7.35 -16.47 0.11
C PRO A 168 -7.04 -15.71 1.40
N HIS A 169 -7.88 -15.88 2.43
CA HIS A 169 -7.57 -15.41 3.79
C HIS A 169 -6.29 -16.09 4.31
N GLY A 170 -5.45 -15.35 5.03
CA GLY A 170 -4.21 -15.89 5.61
C GLY A 170 -3.20 -16.34 4.54
N PHE A 171 -3.06 -15.56 3.47
CA PHE A 171 -2.15 -15.88 2.37
C PHE A 171 -0.69 -15.54 2.74
N ASP A 172 -0.09 -16.38 3.58
CA ASP A 172 1.29 -16.24 4.07
C ASP A 172 2.32 -16.22 2.92
N CYS A 173 3.23 -15.25 2.97
CA CYS A 173 4.33 -15.17 2.02
C CYS A 173 5.36 -16.26 2.25
N THR A 174 5.57 -17.09 1.23
CA THR A 174 6.57 -18.16 1.26
C THR A 174 7.96 -17.70 0.87
N ALA A 175 8.09 -16.53 0.24
CA ALA A 175 9.38 -15.87 0.03
C ALA A 175 9.86 -15.19 1.32
N LYS A 176 11.17 -15.18 1.55
CA LYS A 176 11.75 -14.45 2.67
C LYS A 176 11.73 -12.95 2.37
N ILE A 177 11.05 -12.17 3.19
CA ILE A 177 11.01 -10.71 3.06
C ILE A 177 12.10 -10.10 3.94
N HIS A 178 13.07 -9.41 3.31
CA HIS A 178 14.12 -8.70 4.04
C HIS A 178 13.63 -7.33 4.51
N SER A 179 12.92 -6.62 3.64
CA SER A 179 12.40 -5.27 3.94
C SER A 179 11.32 -4.86 2.96
N VAL A 180 10.39 -4.02 3.42
CA VAL A 180 9.46 -3.27 2.59
C VAL A 180 9.58 -1.80 2.93
N VAL A 181 9.98 -0.97 1.97
CA VAL A 181 10.06 0.49 2.13
C VAL A 181 8.80 1.11 1.55
N VAL A 182 8.08 1.88 2.35
CA VAL A 182 6.94 2.70 1.88
C VAL A 182 7.37 4.16 1.93
N GLU A 183 7.20 4.85 0.82
CA GLU A 183 7.66 6.21 0.62
C GLU A 183 6.57 7.06 -0.02
N ARG A 184 6.28 8.20 0.61
CA ARG A 184 5.53 9.31 0.05
C ARG A 184 6.51 10.20 -0.73
N LEU A 185 6.28 10.35 -2.03
CA LEU A 185 7.19 11.06 -2.95
C LEU A 185 6.89 12.55 -3.03
N ASP A 186 5.64 12.94 -2.81
CA ASP A 186 5.21 14.34 -2.76
C ASP A 186 4.25 14.59 -1.59
N GLU A 187 4.13 15.84 -1.18
CA GLU A 187 3.19 16.23 -0.13
C GLU A 187 1.86 16.65 -0.76
N PRO A 188 0.71 16.17 -0.24
CA PRO A 188 -0.57 16.69 -0.66
C PRO A 188 -0.61 18.23 -0.45
N PRO A 189 -1.17 19.00 -1.40
CA PRO A 189 -1.34 20.44 -1.25
C PRO A 189 -2.09 20.81 0.04
N ALA A 190 -1.83 22.00 0.58
CA ALA A 190 -2.40 22.43 1.87
C ALA A 190 -3.95 22.36 1.89
N GLU A 191 -4.59 22.68 0.77
CA GLU A 191 -6.05 22.57 0.59
C GLU A 191 -6.55 21.11 0.69
N ILE A 192 -5.79 20.15 0.17
CA ILE A 192 -6.11 18.73 0.23
C ILE A 192 -5.90 18.21 1.64
N LYS A 193 -4.80 18.60 2.30
CA LYS A 193 -4.56 18.29 3.72
C LYS A 193 -5.68 18.83 4.62
N GLN A 194 -6.22 20.00 4.32
CA GLN A 194 -7.38 20.53 5.04
C GLN A 194 -8.63 19.66 4.84
N LYS A 195 -8.95 19.29 3.60
CA LYS A 195 -10.07 18.38 3.30
C LYS A 195 -9.91 17.01 3.98
N MET A 196 -8.68 16.49 4.06
CA MET A 196 -8.38 15.25 4.76
C MET A 196 -8.73 15.36 6.25
N ARG A 197 -8.24 16.41 6.93
CA ARG A 197 -8.52 16.65 8.36
C ARG A 197 -10.01 16.80 8.64
N GLU A 198 -10.72 17.59 7.83
CA GLU A 198 -12.16 17.79 7.96
C GLU A 198 -12.94 16.48 7.72
N GLY A 199 -12.52 15.70 6.73
CA GLY A 199 -13.10 14.41 6.40
C GLY A 199 -12.92 13.37 7.51
N GLU A 200 -11.70 13.22 8.02
CA GLU A 200 -11.38 12.33 9.15
C GLU A 200 -12.14 12.72 10.41
N PHE A 201 -12.20 14.03 10.72
CA PHE A 201 -12.96 14.53 11.87
C PHE A 201 -14.45 14.16 11.76
N ARG A 202 -15.07 14.41 10.60
CA ARG A 202 -16.47 14.04 10.37
C ARG A 202 -16.69 12.53 10.47
N ALA A 203 -15.78 11.73 9.92
CA ALA A 203 -15.86 10.27 10.03
C ALA A 203 -15.81 9.81 11.49
N SER A 204 -14.93 10.38 12.31
CA SER A 204 -14.81 10.06 13.74
C SER A 204 -16.05 10.39 14.58
N LEU A 205 -16.87 11.35 14.13
CA LEU A 205 -18.14 11.70 14.75
C LEU A 205 -19.28 10.76 14.34
N SER A 206 -19.20 10.14 13.17
CA SER A 206 -20.23 9.21 12.66
C SER A 206 -20.10 7.78 13.19
N THR A 207 -19.00 7.48 13.89
CA THR A 207 -18.72 6.17 14.49
C THR A 207 -19.03 6.11 16.00
N GLN A 208 -19.59 7.18 16.59
CA GLN A 208 -20.13 7.22 17.96
C GLN A 208 -21.64 7.09 17.94
#